data_AF-A0A6M0G2B8-F1
#
_entry.id   AF-A0A6M0G2B8-F1
#
_cell.length_a   1.000
_cell.length_b   1.000
_cell.length_c   1.000
_cell.angle_alpha   90.00
_cell.angle_beta   90.00
_cell.angle_gamma   90.00
#
_symmetry.space_group_name_H-M   'P 1'
#
loop_
_entity.id
_entity.type
_entity.pdbx_description
1 polymer ?
#
loop_
_entity_poly.entity_id
_entity_poly.type
_entity_poly.pdbx_seq_one_letter_code
_entity_poly.pdbx_strand_id
1 'polypeptide(L)'
;MVQQLQPTTVDSDWLYPESDGKPLSDNTIQFRIITTLQGGIDTLFADDPNVFVAGDLLWYPVRAVDGRSKSQAPDVMVVFGRPKGDRRSYKQFEEDNIPPQVVFEILSQSNTDEEMEKKFNFYEGYGVEEYYLYDPATNELKGW
;
A
#
# COMPACT_ATOMS: atom_id res chain seq x y z
N MET A 1 10.11 -42.25 -7.48
CA MET A 1 9.24 -41.41 -6.64
C MET A 1 9.85 -40.02 -6.65
N VAL A 2 9.19 -39.05 -7.30
CA VAL A 2 9.69 -37.66 -7.33
C VAL A 2 9.13 -36.98 -6.09
N GLN A 3 10.00 -36.67 -5.13
CA GLN A 3 9.63 -35.95 -3.92
C GLN A 3 9.36 -34.50 -4.33
N GLN A 4 8.09 -34.13 -4.47
CA GLN A 4 7.70 -32.73 -4.63
C GLN A 4 8.14 -31.98 -3.37
N LEU A 5 9.11 -31.07 -3.53
CA LEU A 5 9.45 -30.09 -2.51
C LEU A 5 8.22 -29.20 -2.33
N GLN A 6 7.50 -29.36 -1.23
CA GLN A 6 6.50 -28.38 -0.83
C GLN A 6 7.26 -27.11 -0.44
N PRO A 7 6.91 -25.94 -1.01
CA PRO A 7 7.56 -24.70 -0.62
C PRO A 7 7.33 -24.47 0.87
N THR A 8 8.42 -24.35 1.63
CA THR A 8 8.37 -24.07 3.05
C THR A 8 7.90 -22.63 3.23
N THR A 9 6.64 -22.42 3.58
CA THR A 9 6.14 -21.11 4.00
C THR A 9 6.72 -20.81 5.38
N VAL A 10 7.86 -20.13 5.42
CA VAL A 10 8.45 -19.63 6.66
C VAL A 10 7.79 -18.27 6.95
N ASP A 11 6.98 -18.18 7.99
CA ASP A 11 6.48 -16.89 8.50
C ASP A 11 7.42 -16.42 9.60
N SER A 12 8.51 -15.79 9.19
CA SER A 12 9.44 -15.13 10.09
C SER A 12 9.38 -13.63 9.86
N ASP A 13 9.31 -12.84 10.93
CA ASP A 13 9.13 -11.38 10.85
C ASP A 13 10.15 -10.67 9.94
N TRP A 14 11.38 -11.20 9.85
CA TRP A 14 12.40 -10.63 8.96
C TRP A 14 12.04 -10.68 7.46
N LEU A 15 11.08 -11.52 7.06
CA LEU A 15 10.55 -11.58 5.69
C LEU A 15 9.53 -10.49 5.38
N TYR A 16 8.95 -9.87 6.40
CA TYR A 16 7.92 -8.83 6.25
C TYR A 16 8.31 -7.60 7.07
N PRO A 17 9.37 -6.88 6.68
CA PRO A 17 9.81 -5.69 7.37
C PRO A 17 8.71 -4.62 7.42
N GLU A 18 8.88 -3.66 8.31
CA GLU A 18 7.88 -2.60 8.56
C GLU A 18 8.25 -1.29 7.89
N SER A 19 9.45 -1.23 7.32
CA SER A 19 9.97 -0.11 6.56
C SER A 19 10.80 -0.63 5.40
N ASP A 20 10.74 0.07 4.27
CA ASP A 20 11.61 -0.12 3.11
C ASP A 20 12.88 0.74 3.17
N GLY A 21 13.09 1.46 4.28
CA GLY A 21 14.20 2.37 4.50
C GLY A 21 14.05 3.73 3.83
N LYS A 22 12.91 4.03 3.18
CA LYS A 22 12.62 5.33 2.58
C LYS A 22 11.93 6.26 3.59
N PRO A 23 12.02 7.59 3.39
CA PRO A 23 11.20 8.52 4.14
C PRO A 23 9.72 8.41 3.72
N LEU A 24 8.82 8.78 4.64
CA LEU A 24 7.38 8.95 4.37
C LEU A 24 7.07 9.89 3.19
N SER A 25 7.96 10.85 2.94
CA SER A 25 7.78 11.84 1.88
C SER A 25 9.11 12.49 1.51
N ASP A 26 9.24 12.91 0.27
CA ASP A 26 10.43 13.59 -0.24
C ASP A 26 10.48 15.08 0.13
N ASN A 27 9.32 15.72 0.37
CA ASN A 27 9.24 17.14 0.70
C ASN A 27 7.97 17.51 1.49
N THR A 28 7.93 18.75 1.97
CA THR A 28 6.85 19.25 2.83
C THR A 28 5.49 19.39 2.13
N ILE A 29 5.47 19.53 0.79
CA ILE A 29 4.23 19.60 0.02
C ILE A 29 3.60 18.20 -0.02
N GLN A 30 4.40 17.19 -0.38
CA GLN A 30 3.95 15.80 -0.42
C GLN A 30 3.47 15.34 0.96
N PHE A 31 4.27 15.55 2.01
CA PHE A 31 3.87 15.22 3.39
C PHE A 31 2.52 15.81 3.79
N ARG A 32 2.31 17.11 3.51
CA ARG A 32 1.06 17.80 3.83
C ARG A 32 -0.13 17.19 3.09
N ILE A 33 0.05 16.82 1.82
CA ILE A 33 -1.03 16.24 1.03
C ILE A 33 -1.35 14.83 1.53
N ILE A 34 -0.34 13.99 1.73
CA ILE A 34 -0.50 12.61 2.24
C ILE A 34 -1.27 12.63 3.56
N THR A 35 -0.83 13.43 4.52
CA THR A 35 -1.48 13.54 5.83
C THR A 35 -2.89 14.14 5.75
N THR A 36 -3.12 15.08 4.84
CA THR A 36 -4.47 15.66 4.62
C THR A 36 -5.42 14.62 4.02
N LEU A 37 -4.97 13.85 3.03
CA LEU A 37 -5.77 12.81 2.39
C LEU A 37 -6.06 11.66 3.35
N GLN A 38 -5.04 11.10 3.99
CA GLN A 38 -5.20 10.00 4.95
C GLN A 38 -6.16 10.41 6.07
N GLY A 39 -5.91 11.55 6.73
CA GLY A 39 -6.75 12.01 7.84
C GLY A 39 -8.16 12.40 7.39
N GLY A 40 -8.28 13.02 6.22
CA GLY A 40 -9.57 13.41 5.65
C GLY A 40 -10.45 12.22 5.30
N ILE A 41 -9.88 11.18 4.66
CA ILE A 41 -10.59 9.95 4.31
C ILE A 41 -10.91 9.14 5.57
N ASP A 42 -9.98 9.00 6.52
CA ASP A 42 -10.28 8.31 7.78
C ASP A 42 -11.42 9.00 8.55
N THR A 43 -11.43 10.35 8.56
CA THR A 43 -12.52 11.15 9.15
C THR A 43 -13.84 10.97 8.40
N LEU A 44 -13.81 10.89 7.06
CA LEU A 44 -15.00 10.62 6.26
C LEU A 44 -15.69 9.30 6.65
N PHE A 45 -14.90 8.30 7.05
CA PHE A 45 -15.37 7.00 7.53
C PHE A 45 -15.23 6.84 9.05
N ALA A 46 -15.33 7.92 9.83
CA ALA A 46 -15.18 7.85 11.28
C ALA A 46 -16.23 6.94 11.96
N ASP A 47 -17.46 6.95 11.43
CA ASP A 47 -18.59 6.18 11.96
C ASP A 47 -18.67 4.74 11.42
N ASP A 48 -17.82 4.38 10.44
CA ASP A 48 -17.72 3.01 9.95
C ASP A 48 -16.47 2.31 10.55
N PRO A 49 -16.64 1.40 11.51
CA PRO A 49 -15.52 0.72 12.14
C PRO A 49 -14.80 -0.25 11.17
N ASN A 50 -15.40 -0.58 10.02
CA ASN A 50 -14.89 -1.54 9.04
C ASN A 50 -14.26 -0.88 7.81
N VAL A 51 -13.82 0.37 7.93
CA VAL A 51 -12.97 1.02 6.93
C VAL A 51 -11.64 1.40 7.57
N PHE A 52 -10.59 0.73 7.11
CA PHE A 52 -9.22 1.00 7.49
C PHE A 52 -8.55 1.92 6.47
N VAL A 53 -7.95 3.01 6.95
CA VAL A 53 -7.24 3.98 6.11
C VAL A 53 -5.83 4.15 6.67
N ALA A 54 -4.82 3.99 5.84
CA ALA A 54 -3.43 4.14 6.23
C ALA A 54 -2.68 5.01 5.23
N GLY A 55 -1.60 5.64 5.68
CA GLY A 55 -0.62 6.28 4.81
C GLY A 55 0.75 5.62 4.99
N ASP A 56 1.45 5.39 3.88
CA ASP A 56 2.81 4.84 3.84
C ASP A 56 3.00 3.56 4.68
N LEU A 57 1.99 2.70 4.66
CA LEU A 57 2.04 1.40 5.33
C LEU A 57 2.43 0.34 4.30
N LEU A 58 3.51 -0.42 4.56
CA LEU A 58 3.90 -1.52 3.69
C LEU A 58 2.78 -2.56 3.57
N TRP A 59 2.31 -2.78 2.35
CA TRP A 59 1.34 -3.81 1.99
C TRP A 59 2.03 -5.01 1.35
N TYR A 60 1.78 -6.19 1.91
CA TYR A 60 2.19 -7.49 1.38
C TYR A 60 0.97 -8.24 0.82
N PRO A 61 0.79 -8.30 -0.51
CA PRO A 61 -0.38 -8.92 -1.11
C PRO A 61 -0.38 -10.45 -1.03
N VAL A 62 0.80 -11.06 -0.92
CA VAL A 62 0.98 -12.51 -0.87
C VAL A 62 2.04 -12.90 0.15
N ARG A 63 1.96 -14.15 0.63
CA ARG A 63 2.98 -14.75 1.50
C ARG A 63 4.32 -14.82 0.76
N ALA A 64 5.41 -14.70 1.51
CA ALA A 64 6.75 -14.85 0.99
C ALA A 64 6.95 -16.24 0.36
N VAL A 65 7.64 -16.26 -0.78
CA VAL A 65 8.00 -17.49 -1.51
C VAL A 65 9.51 -17.52 -1.66
N ASP A 66 10.12 -18.66 -1.36
CA ASP A 66 11.58 -18.86 -1.42
C ASP A 66 12.38 -17.80 -0.64
N GLY A 67 11.85 -17.39 0.51
CA GLY A 67 12.48 -16.39 1.39
C GLY A 67 12.43 -14.96 0.84
N ARG A 68 11.52 -14.66 -0.10
CA ARG A 68 11.34 -13.33 -0.68
C ARG A 68 9.88 -12.90 -0.59
N SER A 69 9.65 -11.70 -0.07
CA SER A 69 8.34 -11.05 -0.08
C SER A 69 8.29 -9.99 -1.19
N LYS A 70 7.07 -9.67 -1.62
CA LYS A 70 6.78 -8.53 -2.49
C LYS A 70 5.95 -7.56 -1.68
N SER A 71 6.26 -6.28 -1.77
CA SER A 71 5.51 -5.24 -1.09
C SER A 71 5.51 -3.94 -1.86
N GLN A 72 4.52 -3.12 -1.56
CA GLN A 72 4.47 -1.72 -1.93
C GLN A 72 3.92 -0.93 -0.74
N ALA A 73 4.45 0.27 -0.51
CA ALA A 73 3.83 1.25 0.40
C ALA A 73 3.10 2.28 -0.47
N PRO A 74 1.76 2.27 -0.50
CA PRO A 74 0.97 3.37 -1.05
C PRO A 74 1.09 4.61 -0.17
N ASP A 75 1.11 5.81 -0.77
CA ASP A 75 1.09 7.05 0.00
C ASP A 75 -0.18 7.14 0.86
N VAL A 76 -1.33 6.73 0.30
CA VAL A 76 -2.56 6.46 1.06
C VAL A 76 -3.24 5.22 0.51
N MET A 77 -3.78 4.38 1.39
CA MET A 77 -4.62 3.25 1.01
C MET A 77 -5.89 3.19 1.85
N VAL A 78 -6.98 2.76 1.22
CA VAL A 78 -8.30 2.55 1.84
C VAL A 78 -8.68 1.09 1.68
N VAL A 79 -9.06 0.47 2.79
CA VAL A 79 -9.45 -0.93 2.84
C VAL A 79 -10.83 -1.06 3.48
N PHE A 80 -11.82 -1.36 2.64
CA PHE A 80 -13.18 -1.66 3.07
C PHE A 80 -13.28 -3.09 3.62
N GLY A 81 -14.13 -3.27 4.62
CA GLY A 81 -14.32 -4.57 5.29
C GLY A 81 -13.21 -4.92 6.29
N ARG A 82 -12.30 -4.00 6.61
CA ARG A 82 -11.25 -4.19 7.60
C ARG A 82 -11.40 -3.26 8.79
N PRO A 83 -11.23 -3.75 10.02
CA PRO A 83 -11.38 -2.92 11.20
C PRO A 83 -10.29 -1.84 11.28
N LYS A 84 -10.65 -0.69 11.83
CA LYS A 84 -9.68 0.32 12.28
C LYS A 84 -8.69 -0.28 13.30
N GLY A 85 -7.51 0.32 13.41
CA GLY A 85 -6.48 -0.09 14.36
C GLY A 85 -5.06 -0.07 13.79
N ASP A 86 -4.07 -0.02 14.68
CA ASP A 86 -2.66 0.10 14.30
C ASP A 86 -2.09 -1.21 13.77
N ARG A 87 -1.24 -1.09 12.75
CA ARG A 87 -0.56 -2.20 12.09
C ARG A 87 0.89 -1.81 11.82
N ARG A 88 1.80 -2.76 11.98
CA ARG A 88 3.22 -2.56 11.62
C ARG A 88 3.44 -2.72 10.11
N SER A 89 2.64 -3.55 9.47
CA SER A 89 2.49 -3.70 8.02
C SER A 89 1.12 -4.29 7.72
N TYR A 90 0.60 -4.09 6.51
CA TYR A 90 -0.65 -4.69 6.05
C TYR A 90 -0.35 -5.98 5.29
N LYS A 91 -0.39 -7.12 6.01
CA LYS A 91 -0.19 -8.44 5.41
C LYS A 91 -1.55 -8.99 4.99
N GLN A 92 -1.86 -8.94 3.69
CA GLN A 92 -3.19 -9.28 3.18
C GLN A 92 -3.66 -10.69 3.60
N PHE A 93 -2.74 -11.65 3.71
CA PHE A 93 -3.04 -13.01 4.15
C PHE A 93 -3.37 -13.16 5.65
N GLU A 94 -3.17 -12.11 6.45
CA GLU A 94 -3.63 -11.96 7.84
C GLU A 94 -4.92 -11.11 7.93
N GLU A 95 -5.37 -10.55 6.81
CA GLU A 95 -6.45 -9.56 6.72
C GLU A 95 -7.62 -10.08 5.86
N ASP A 96 -7.99 -11.34 6.07
CA ASP A 96 -9.04 -12.06 5.32
C ASP A 96 -8.82 -12.09 3.79
N ASN A 97 -7.56 -11.91 3.36
CA ASN A 97 -7.15 -11.78 1.96
C ASN A 97 -7.78 -10.58 1.22
N ILE A 98 -8.19 -9.55 1.95
CA ILE A 98 -8.76 -8.33 1.36
C ILE A 98 -7.61 -7.38 0.95
N PRO A 99 -7.47 -7.03 -0.35
CA PRO A 99 -6.51 -6.01 -0.78
C PRO A 99 -7.04 -4.60 -0.43
N PRO A 100 -6.19 -3.57 -0.40
CA PRO A 100 -6.68 -2.20 -0.52
C PRO A 100 -7.46 -2.02 -1.81
N GLN A 101 -8.67 -1.46 -1.71
CA GLN A 101 -9.50 -1.19 -2.89
C GLN A 101 -9.16 0.16 -3.52
N VAL A 102 -8.74 1.14 -2.72
CA VAL A 102 -8.38 2.46 -3.23
C VAL A 102 -6.96 2.81 -2.80
N VAL A 103 -6.15 3.28 -3.74
CA VAL A 103 -4.78 3.73 -3.51
C VAL A 103 -4.56 5.12 -4.10
N PHE A 104 -3.87 5.99 -3.35
CA PHE A 104 -3.37 7.27 -3.83
C PHE A 104 -1.85 7.25 -3.85
N GLU A 105 -1.29 7.91 -4.86
CA GLU A 105 0.13 8.24 -5.01
C GLU A 105 0.27 9.74 -5.30
N ILE A 106 1.19 10.40 -4.61
CA ILE A 106 1.41 11.84 -4.68
C ILE A 106 2.81 12.08 -5.27
N LEU A 107 2.86 12.67 -6.46
CA LEU A 107 4.13 12.89 -7.15
C LEU A 107 5.04 13.86 -6.39
N SER A 108 6.32 13.54 -6.44
CA SER A 108 7.45 14.35 -6.03
C SER A 108 8.41 14.54 -7.21
N GLN A 109 9.42 15.40 -7.05
CA GLN A 109 10.44 15.65 -8.08
C GLN A 109 11.34 14.43 -8.33
N SER A 110 11.39 13.47 -7.39
CA SER A 110 12.21 12.26 -7.50
C SER A 110 11.50 11.13 -8.23
N ASN A 111 10.18 11.19 -8.41
CA ASN A 111 9.45 10.12 -9.07
C ASN A 111 9.74 10.09 -10.57
N THR A 112 9.95 8.88 -11.08
CA THR A 112 10.14 8.62 -12.49
C THR A 112 8.93 7.93 -13.11
N ASP A 113 8.68 8.16 -14.40
CA ASP A 113 7.58 7.49 -15.12
C ASP A 113 7.67 5.95 -15.02
N GLU A 114 8.89 5.39 -15.07
CA GLU A 114 9.12 3.95 -14.95
C GLU A 114 8.73 3.41 -13.56
N GLU A 115 9.02 4.14 -12.49
CA GLU A 115 8.59 3.76 -11.14
C GLU A 115 7.07 3.82 -11.00
N MET A 116 6.44 4.85 -11.56
CA MET A 116 4.99 5.00 -11.50
C MET A 116 4.25 3.93 -12.32
N GLU A 117 4.80 3.54 -13.47
CA GLU A 117 4.29 2.41 -14.26
C GLU A 117 4.44 1.08 -13.51
N LYS A 118 5.55 0.85 -12.81
CA LYS A 118 5.73 -0.35 -11.97
C LYS A 118 4.71 -0.40 -10.83
N LYS A 119 4.46 0.74 -10.16
CA LYS A 119 3.43 0.85 -9.11
C LYS A 119 2.04 0.58 -9.67
N PHE A 120 1.69 1.19 -10.79
CA PHE A 120 0.42 0.96 -11.48
C PHE A 120 0.19 -0.54 -11.76
N ASN A 121 1.15 -1.19 -12.41
CA ASN A 121 1.08 -2.62 -12.72
C ASN A 121 1.02 -3.50 -11.46
N PHE A 122 1.67 -3.08 -10.37
CA PHE A 122 1.58 -3.76 -9.08
C PHE A 122 0.15 -3.67 -8.53
N TYR A 123 -0.43 -2.48 -8.49
CA TYR A 123 -1.77 -2.25 -7.96
C TYR A 123 -2.84 -2.98 -8.77
N GLU A 124 -2.79 -2.88 -10.10
CA GLU A 124 -3.69 -3.62 -11.00
C GLU A 124 -3.54 -5.14 -10.79
N GLY A 125 -2.30 -5.64 -10.71
CA GLY A 125 -2.01 -7.07 -10.56
C GLY A 125 -2.45 -7.69 -9.23
N TYR A 126 -2.68 -6.89 -8.19
CA TYR A 126 -3.11 -7.36 -6.86
C TYR A 126 -4.51 -6.92 -6.45
N GLY A 127 -5.30 -6.38 -7.39
CA GLY A 127 -6.73 -6.14 -7.21
C GLY A 127 -7.10 -4.84 -6.50
N VAL A 128 -6.27 -3.80 -6.63
CA VAL A 128 -6.70 -2.43 -6.34
C VAL A 128 -7.79 -2.06 -7.37
N GLU A 129 -8.90 -1.52 -6.89
CA GLU A 129 -10.08 -1.19 -7.71
C GLU A 129 -10.03 0.25 -8.25
N GLU A 130 -9.46 1.18 -7.47
CA GLU A 130 -9.25 2.57 -7.87
C GLU A 130 -7.84 3.02 -7.54
N TYR A 131 -7.11 3.49 -8.55
CA TYR A 131 -5.77 4.05 -8.38
C TYR A 131 -5.76 5.53 -8.78
N TYR A 132 -5.31 6.39 -7.87
CA TYR A 132 -5.22 7.83 -8.08
C TYR A 132 -3.78 8.31 -8.04
N LEU A 133 -3.38 9.06 -9.06
CA LEU A 133 -2.08 9.74 -9.13
C LEU A 133 -2.30 11.25 -9.13
N TYR A 134 -1.77 11.94 -8.12
CA TYR A 134 -1.88 13.39 -8.00
C TYR A 134 -0.52 14.06 -8.23
N ASP A 135 -0.50 15.06 -9.10
CA ASP A 135 0.66 15.94 -9.33
C ASP A 135 0.45 17.29 -8.63
N PRO A 136 1.16 17.56 -7.51
CA PRO A 136 1.05 18.84 -6.82
C PRO A 136 1.58 20.05 -7.61
N ALA A 137 2.45 19.84 -8.60
CA ALA A 137 3.06 20.91 -9.38
C ALA A 137 2.11 21.44 -10.46
N THR A 138 1.33 20.55 -11.06
CA THR A 138 0.35 20.88 -12.11
C THR A 138 -1.08 20.94 -11.60
N ASN A 139 -1.33 20.48 -10.36
CA ASN A 139 -2.66 20.33 -9.77
C ASN A 139 -3.57 19.41 -10.61
N GLU A 140 -2.97 18.35 -11.18
CA GLU A 140 -3.66 17.33 -11.94
C GLU A 140 -3.89 16.08 -11.10
N LEU A 141 -5.10 15.52 -11.18
CA LEU A 141 -5.44 14.21 -10.62
C LEU A 141 -5.79 13.28 -11.78
N LYS A 142 -5.16 12.11 -11.83
CA LYS A 142 -5.46 11.03 -12.76
C LYS A 142 -6.01 9.85 -11.97
N GLY A 143 -7.00 9.16 -12.52
CA GLY A 143 -7.63 7.99 -11.91
C GLY A 143 -7.83 6.90 -12.96
N TRP A 144 -7.71 5.65 -12.54
CA TRP A 144 -7.93 4.45 -13.34
C TRP A 144 -8.87 3.49 -12.62
#